data_AF-A0A4Q6IC64-F1
#
_entry.id   AF-A0A4Q6IC64-F1
#
_cell.length_a   1.000
_cell.length_b   1.000
_cell.length_c   1.000
_cell.angle_alpha   90.00
_cell.angle_beta   90.00
_cell.angle_gamma   90.00
#
_symmetry.space_group_name_H-M   'P 1'
#
loop_
_entity.id
_entity.type
_entity.pdbx_description
1 polymer ?
#
loop_
_entity_poly.entity_id
_entity_poly.type
_entity_poly.pdbx_seq_one_letter_code
_entity_poly.pdbx_strand_id
1 'polypeptide(L)'
;MPLSPLEHDRRYGELDQVVRAYVGQPADDTPDAPGEALTAYLRYTWHTRPWALAVAERQVREYAENPPGRLRLRLGEFYAIPDVGLPEGEVQGWLFTLADHLKRSIEQGEVPPPATPATHWEWHARFPELGQFLGGWFSQDMPDEFADHDAAVADYRAATAPWLVARLVGELHELLALDLDESDYALAVGELGMEVDPPAPYTPSGWLAHVADRLAQPIAEYGPSPRAGQE
;
A
#
# COMPACT_ATOMS: atom_id res chain seq x y z
N MET A 1 3.66 -1.71 31.71
CA MET A 1 2.45 -2.34 31.13
C MET A 1 2.52 -2.12 29.62
N PRO A 2 2.24 -3.13 28.79
CA PRO A 2 2.18 -2.93 27.35
C PRO A 2 1.09 -1.90 27.03
N LEU A 3 1.33 -1.06 26.02
CA LEU A 3 0.35 -0.06 25.58
C LEU A 3 -0.86 -0.77 25.00
N SER A 4 -2.06 -0.26 25.25
CA SER A 4 -3.23 -0.72 24.50
C SER A 4 -3.09 -0.35 23.01
N PRO A 5 -3.77 -1.05 22.09
CA PRO A 5 -3.69 -0.74 20.65
C PRO A 5 -4.00 0.73 20.33
N LEU A 6 -4.98 1.32 21.03
CA LEU A 6 -5.35 2.73 20.85
C LEU A 6 -4.28 3.70 21.36
N GLU A 7 -3.62 3.38 22.48
CA GLU A 7 -2.52 4.19 23.00
C GLU A 7 -1.28 4.08 22.11
N HIS A 8 -1.03 2.89 21.56
CA HIS A 8 0.03 2.67 20.59
C HIS A 8 -0.20 3.49 19.33
N ASP A 9 -1.40 3.41 18.74
CA ASP A 9 -1.77 4.17 17.53
C ASP A 9 -1.64 5.69 17.74
N ARG A 10 -2.16 6.21 18.86
CA ARG A 10 -2.03 7.64 19.19
C ARG A 10 -0.59 8.11 19.34
N ARG A 11 0.29 7.25 19.85
CA ARG A 11 1.67 7.63 20.18
C ARG A 11 2.65 7.36 19.04
N TYR A 12 2.42 6.30 18.27
CA TYR A 12 3.38 5.81 17.27
C TYR A 12 2.72 5.45 15.93
N GLY A 13 1.44 5.72 15.71
CA GLY A 13 0.72 5.31 14.49
C GLY A 13 1.35 5.85 13.20
N GLU A 14 1.69 7.14 13.14
CA GLU A 14 2.33 7.70 11.95
C GLU A 14 3.84 7.44 11.92
N LEU A 15 4.49 7.32 13.09
CA LEU A 15 5.86 6.79 13.16
C LEU A 15 5.93 5.41 12.51
N ASP A 16 4.99 4.51 12.82
CA ASP A 16 4.91 3.18 12.21
C ASP A 16 4.73 3.27 10.68
N GLN A 17 3.90 4.20 10.19
CA GLN A 17 3.72 4.39 8.75
C GLN A 17 5.01 4.87 8.07
N VAL A 18 5.71 5.85 8.64
CA VAL A 18 7.00 6.34 8.10
C VAL A 18 8.00 5.20 8.06
N VAL A 19 8.15 4.48 9.16
CA VAL A 19 9.17 3.45 9.28
C VAL A 19 8.83 2.20 8.45
N ARG A 20 7.55 1.89 8.23
CA ARG A 20 7.13 0.84 7.29
C ARG A 20 7.53 1.12 5.85
N ALA A 21 7.64 2.39 5.45
CA ALA A 21 8.16 2.74 4.12
C ALA A 21 9.60 2.27 3.92
N TYR A 22 10.34 2.00 5.00
CA TYR A 22 11.71 1.49 4.97
C TYR A 22 11.82 -0.03 5.00
N VAL A 23 10.72 -0.78 5.07
CA VAL A 23 10.80 -2.25 5.09
C VAL A 23 11.38 -2.74 3.77
N GLY A 24 12.54 -3.40 3.83
CA GLY A 24 13.29 -3.85 2.65
C GLY A 24 14.06 -2.74 1.93
N GLN A 25 14.11 -1.52 2.48
CA GLN A 25 14.83 -0.38 1.93
C GLN A 25 15.98 0.04 2.86
N PRO A 26 17.10 0.57 2.32
CA PRO A 26 18.15 1.14 3.15
C PRO A 26 17.68 2.46 3.79
N ALA A 27 18.15 2.75 4.99
CA ALA A 27 18.04 4.07 5.60
C ALA A 27 19.14 5.01 5.08
N ASP A 28 19.03 5.40 3.80
CA ASP A 28 20.02 6.19 3.06
C ASP A 28 19.77 7.71 3.08
N ASP A 29 18.86 8.18 3.94
CA ASP A 29 18.58 9.60 4.11
C ASP A 29 19.80 10.38 4.59
N THR A 30 20.09 11.47 3.89
CA THR A 30 21.13 12.43 4.28
C THR A 30 20.50 13.71 4.79
N PRO A 31 21.19 14.57 5.56
CA PRO A 31 20.64 15.86 5.97
C PRO A 31 20.19 16.76 4.80
N ASP A 32 20.81 16.59 3.64
CA ASP A 32 20.57 17.42 2.45
C ASP A 32 19.41 16.88 1.61
N ALA A 33 19.32 15.56 1.42
CA ALA A 33 18.33 14.92 0.56
C ALA A 33 17.65 13.70 1.21
N PRO A 34 16.32 13.55 1.05
CA PRO A 34 15.60 12.35 1.48
C PRO A 34 15.98 11.15 0.60
N GLY A 35 15.96 9.95 1.20
CA GLY A 35 16.08 8.69 0.48
C GLY A 35 14.84 8.35 -0.35
N GLU A 36 14.89 7.22 -1.06
CA GLU A 36 13.78 6.77 -1.91
C GLU A 36 12.54 6.41 -1.08
N ALA A 37 12.72 5.74 0.06
CA ALA A 37 11.65 5.38 0.99
C ALA A 37 10.90 6.61 1.55
N LEU A 38 11.61 7.63 2.03
CA LEU A 38 10.97 8.86 2.49
C LEU A 38 10.32 9.63 1.35
N THR A 39 10.94 9.65 0.18
CA THR A 39 10.38 10.31 -1.01
C THR A 39 9.04 9.66 -1.40
N ALA A 40 8.98 8.33 -1.42
CA ALA A 40 7.75 7.57 -1.66
C ALA A 40 6.68 7.85 -0.58
N TYR A 41 7.07 7.82 0.71
CA TYR A 41 6.17 8.15 1.81
C TYR A 41 5.58 9.56 1.68
N LEU A 42 6.42 10.56 1.40
CA LEU A 42 6.02 11.95 1.21
C LEU A 42 5.09 12.10 0.01
N ARG A 43 5.44 11.51 -1.15
CA ARG A 43 4.63 11.55 -2.37
C ARG A 43 3.23 11.02 -2.09
N TYR A 44 3.12 9.83 -1.51
CA TYR A 44 1.82 9.21 -1.20
C TYR A 44 1.04 10.01 -0.15
N THR A 45 1.69 10.40 0.95
CA THR A 45 1.00 10.97 2.11
C THR A 45 0.51 12.39 1.85
N TRP A 46 1.25 13.20 1.08
CA TRP A 46 0.77 14.53 0.66
C TRP A 46 -0.54 14.47 -0.12
N HIS A 47 -0.70 13.46 -0.99
CA HIS A 47 -1.88 13.34 -1.85
C HIS A 47 -3.09 12.70 -1.14
N THR A 48 -2.85 11.83 -0.16
CA THR A 48 -3.92 11.05 0.49
C THR A 48 -4.29 11.56 1.88
N ARG A 49 -3.30 11.97 2.68
CA ARG A 49 -3.44 12.32 4.10
C ARG A 49 -2.47 13.43 4.51
N PRO A 50 -2.52 14.65 3.92
CA PRO A 50 -1.52 15.69 4.17
C PRO A 50 -1.40 16.12 5.64
N TRP A 51 -2.48 15.99 6.42
CA TRP A 51 -2.48 16.25 7.87
C TRP A 51 -1.57 15.28 8.64
N ALA A 52 -1.35 14.07 8.12
CA ALA A 52 -0.58 13.03 8.78
C ALA A 52 0.92 13.38 8.85
N LEU A 53 1.43 14.21 7.93
CA LEU A 53 2.83 14.63 7.91
C LEU A 53 3.24 15.37 9.19
N ALA A 54 2.38 16.27 9.69
CA ALA A 54 2.63 17.00 10.92
C ALA A 54 2.54 16.10 12.17
N VAL A 55 1.78 15.01 12.09
CA VAL A 55 1.71 14.01 13.16
C VAL A 55 2.93 13.09 13.12
N ALA A 56 3.34 12.66 11.92
CA ALA A 56 4.54 11.89 11.66
C ALA A 56 5.79 12.62 12.16
N GLU A 57 5.99 13.89 11.77
CA GLU A 57 7.12 14.71 12.20
C GLU A 57 7.23 14.73 13.73
N ARG A 58 6.11 15.04 14.41
CA ARG A 58 6.07 15.11 15.87
C ARG A 58 6.38 13.76 16.52
N GLN A 59 5.77 12.67 16.04
CA GLN A 59 5.95 11.34 16.62
C GLN A 59 7.37 10.82 16.41
N VAL A 60 7.95 11.03 15.22
CA VAL A 60 9.35 10.68 14.90
C VAL A 60 10.30 11.45 15.80
N ARG A 61 10.11 12.77 15.94
CA ARG A 61 10.96 13.62 16.78
C ARG A 61 10.84 13.24 18.26
N GLU A 62 9.62 13.07 18.78
CA GLU A 62 9.40 12.68 20.19
C GLU A 62 10.07 11.34 20.52
N TYR A 63 9.97 10.37 19.60
CA TYR A 63 10.61 9.06 19.74
C TYR A 63 12.14 9.18 19.71
N ALA A 64 12.70 10.00 18.82
CA ALA A 64 14.14 10.25 18.72
C ALA A 64 14.71 10.97 19.96
N GLU A 65 13.95 11.90 20.55
CA GLU A 65 14.32 12.61 21.78
C GLU A 65 14.26 11.72 23.03
N ASN A 66 13.35 10.74 23.04
CA ASN A 66 13.09 9.89 24.20
C ASN A 66 13.22 8.40 23.84
N PRO A 67 14.40 7.95 23.38
CA PRO A 67 14.56 6.58 22.93
C PRO A 67 14.34 5.62 24.11
N PRO A 68 13.51 4.59 23.95
CA PRO A 68 13.25 3.66 25.02
C PRO A 68 14.48 2.82 25.37
N GLY A 69 14.72 2.61 26.66
CA GLY A 69 15.75 1.67 27.09
C GLY A 69 15.46 0.25 26.60
N ARG A 70 16.50 -0.51 26.22
CA ARG A 70 16.42 -1.88 25.65
C ARG A 70 15.51 -2.84 26.41
N LEU A 71 15.39 -2.70 27.72
CA LEU A 71 14.49 -3.53 28.53
C LEU A 71 13.01 -3.22 28.26
N ARG A 72 12.64 -1.94 28.10
CA ARG A 72 11.25 -1.51 27.90
C ARG A 72 10.76 -1.81 26.47
N LEU A 73 11.66 -1.75 25.49
CA LEU A 73 11.42 -2.25 24.13
C LEU A 73 11.05 -3.74 24.15
N ARG A 74 11.86 -4.58 24.81
CA ARG A 74 11.58 -6.03 24.92
C ARG A 74 10.29 -6.37 25.66
N LEU A 75 9.83 -5.49 26.53
CA LEU A 75 8.56 -5.65 27.25
C LEU A 75 7.34 -5.19 26.42
N GLY A 76 7.54 -4.72 25.17
CA GLY A 76 6.47 -4.24 24.31
C GLY A 76 5.84 -2.92 24.78
N GLU A 77 6.54 -2.17 25.63
CA GLU A 77 6.05 -0.87 26.12
C GLU A 77 6.26 0.26 25.10
N PHE A 78 7.04 0.00 24.03
CA PHE A 78 7.40 0.96 22.99
C PHE A 78 7.41 0.29 21.62
N TYR A 79 7.25 1.11 20.58
CA TYR A 79 7.38 0.70 19.19
C TYR A 79 8.78 0.13 18.92
N ALA A 80 8.86 -1.02 18.25
CA ALA A 80 10.12 -1.60 17.82
C ALA A 80 10.36 -1.18 16.36
N ILE A 81 11.43 -0.43 16.12
CA ILE A 81 11.83 -0.04 14.77
C ILE A 81 12.27 -1.32 14.03
N PRO A 82 11.70 -1.64 12.86
CA PRO A 82 12.19 -2.72 12.00
C PRO A 82 13.66 -2.55 11.65
N ASP A 83 14.30 -3.64 11.23
CA ASP A 83 15.67 -3.58 10.76
C ASP A 83 15.74 -2.79 9.45
N VAL A 84 16.40 -1.64 9.50
CA VAL A 84 16.64 -0.73 8.36
C VAL A 84 18.10 -0.76 7.90
N GLY A 85 18.88 -1.76 8.34
CA GLY A 85 20.28 -1.93 7.98
C GLY A 85 21.25 -0.99 8.72
N LEU A 86 20.78 -0.20 9.69
CA LEU A 86 21.61 0.68 10.50
C LEU A 86 22.06 0.03 11.82
N PRO A 87 23.31 0.30 12.26
CA PRO A 87 23.72 0.00 13.62
C PRO A 87 22.83 0.72 14.66
N GLU A 88 22.56 0.08 15.80
CA GLU A 88 21.67 0.62 16.85
C GLU A 88 22.05 2.04 17.32
N GLY A 89 23.34 2.39 17.28
CA GLY A 89 23.83 3.72 17.65
C GLY A 89 23.55 4.83 16.62
N GLU A 90 23.20 4.47 15.39
CA GLU A 90 22.97 5.41 14.28
C GLU A 90 21.48 5.70 14.05
N VAL A 91 20.60 4.78 14.49
CA VAL A 91 19.13 4.89 14.34
C VAL A 91 18.60 6.21 14.90
N GLN A 92 19.10 6.67 16.05
CA GLN A 92 18.66 7.94 16.64
C GLN A 92 18.97 9.14 15.75
N GLY A 93 20.18 9.20 15.18
CA GLY A 93 20.57 10.26 14.26
C GLY A 93 19.73 10.26 13.00
N TRP A 94 19.49 9.07 12.44
CA TRP A 94 18.62 8.89 11.28
C TRP A 94 17.18 9.36 11.54
N LEU A 95 16.58 9.03 12.69
CA LEU A 95 15.24 9.52 13.03
C LEU A 95 15.16 11.06 13.11
N PHE A 96 16.21 11.73 13.59
CA PHE A 96 16.27 13.20 13.54
C PHE A 96 16.32 13.70 12.09
N THR A 97 17.11 13.07 11.22
CA THR A 97 17.14 13.38 9.78
C THR A 97 15.74 13.25 9.16
N LEU A 98 15.01 12.17 9.46
CA LEU A 98 13.63 11.99 8.99
C LEU A 98 12.70 13.12 9.46
N ALA A 99 12.76 13.44 10.76
CA ALA A 99 11.94 14.51 11.33
C ALA A 99 12.25 15.87 10.69
N ASP A 100 13.52 16.15 10.39
CA ASP A 100 13.93 17.40 9.75
C ASP A 100 13.48 17.48 8.28
N HIS A 101 13.49 16.38 7.54
CA HIS A 101 12.91 16.31 6.19
C HIS A 101 11.40 16.48 6.19
N LEU A 102 10.68 15.81 7.09
CA LEU A 102 9.24 15.97 7.25
C LEU A 102 8.89 17.42 7.56
N LYS A 103 9.61 18.04 8.51
CA LYS A 103 9.44 19.45 8.86
C LYS A 103 9.69 20.37 7.66
N ARG A 104 10.80 20.17 6.95
CA ARG A 104 11.15 20.96 5.75
C ARG A 104 10.06 20.87 4.69
N SER A 105 9.60 19.65 4.39
CA SER A 105 8.52 19.40 3.44
C SER A 105 7.24 20.17 3.82
N ILE A 106 6.85 20.17 5.09
CA ILE A 106 5.67 20.90 5.58
C ILE A 106 5.88 22.42 5.50
N GLU A 107 7.00 22.94 6.00
CA GLU A 107 7.25 24.39 6.10
C GLU A 107 7.46 25.04 4.72
N GLN A 108 8.05 24.31 3.78
CA GLN A 108 8.36 24.80 2.44
C GLN A 108 7.34 24.38 1.39
N GLY A 109 6.43 23.46 1.74
CA GLY A 109 5.47 22.88 0.79
C GLY A 109 6.15 22.02 -0.28
N GLU A 110 7.30 21.42 0.04
CA GLU A 110 8.01 20.53 -0.88
C GLU A 110 7.27 19.19 -0.97
N VAL A 111 6.58 19.00 -2.08
CA VAL A 111 5.89 17.75 -2.41
C VAL A 111 6.66 17.06 -3.53
N PRO A 112 7.12 15.81 -3.34
CA PRO A 112 7.67 15.04 -4.44
C PRO A 112 6.68 14.96 -5.61
N PRO A 113 7.12 15.11 -6.86
CA PRO A 113 6.21 15.08 -8.00
C PRO A 113 5.51 13.71 -8.10
N PRO A 114 4.28 13.67 -8.64
CA PRO A 114 3.63 12.41 -9.00
C PRO A 114 4.52 11.59 -9.93
N ALA A 115 4.66 10.30 -9.64
CA ALA A 115 5.47 9.36 -10.41
C ALA A 115 4.85 7.95 -10.31
N THR A 116 5.35 7.03 -11.14
CA THR A 116 5.16 5.59 -10.91
C THR A 116 5.73 5.21 -9.54
N PRO A 117 5.04 4.35 -8.76
CA PRO A 117 5.57 3.93 -7.47
C PRO A 117 6.95 3.29 -7.60
N ALA A 118 7.86 3.64 -6.69
CA ALA A 118 9.25 3.24 -6.76
C ALA A 118 9.61 2.12 -5.78
N THR A 119 8.91 2.06 -4.64
CA THR A 119 9.17 1.07 -3.59
C THR A 119 8.00 0.10 -3.44
N HIS A 120 8.28 -1.10 -2.93
CA HIS A 120 7.26 -2.09 -2.55
C HIS A 120 6.17 -1.47 -1.68
N TRP A 121 6.56 -0.70 -0.66
CA TRP A 121 5.62 -0.01 0.20
C TRP A 121 4.72 0.96 -0.59
N GLU A 122 5.26 1.72 -1.54
CA GLU A 122 4.49 2.68 -2.32
C GLU A 122 3.46 2.00 -3.24
N TRP A 123 3.85 0.89 -3.88
CA TRP A 123 2.93 0.07 -4.67
C TRP A 123 1.74 -0.40 -3.83
N HIS A 124 1.99 -0.97 -2.66
CA HIS A 124 0.94 -1.51 -1.79
C HIS A 124 0.17 -0.42 -1.03
N ALA A 125 0.75 0.75 -0.79
CA ALA A 125 0.03 1.90 -0.23
C ALA A 125 -0.92 2.52 -1.26
N ARG A 126 -0.48 2.61 -2.52
CA ARG A 126 -1.25 3.21 -3.62
C ARG A 126 -2.35 2.30 -4.15
N PHE A 127 -2.07 1.00 -4.25
CA PHE A 127 -2.98 0.00 -4.85
C PHE A 127 -3.30 -1.17 -3.90
N PRO A 128 -3.79 -0.92 -2.67
CA PRO A 128 -3.98 -1.98 -1.68
C PRO A 128 -5.05 -3.00 -2.05
N GLU A 129 -6.14 -2.58 -2.72
CA GLU A 129 -7.19 -3.54 -3.10
C GLU A 129 -6.78 -4.33 -4.33
N LEU A 130 -6.08 -3.70 -5.28
CA LEU A 130 -5.48 -4.41 -6.41
C LEU A 130 -4.42 -5.41 -5.95
N GLY A 131 -3.59 -5.05 -4.97
CA GLY A 131 -2.63 -5.98 -4.36
C GLY A 131 -3.33 -7.18 -3.69
N GLN A 132 -4.40 -6.92 -2.94
CA GLN A 132 -5.21 -8.00 -2.35
C GLN A 132 -5.87 -8.89 -3.40
N PHE A 133 -6.40 -8.31 -4.48
CA PHE A 133 -7.03 -9.03 -5.57
C PHE A 133 -6.02 -9.92 -6.32
N LEU A 134 -4.88 -9.36 -6.72
CA LEU A 134 -3.86 -10.08 -7.47
C LEU A 134 -3.17 -11.16 -6.61
N GLY A 135 -2.70 -10.81 -5.42
CA GLY A 135 -2.07 -11.78 -4.52
C GLY A 135 -3.03 -12.83 -3.94
N GLY A 136 -4.32 -12.51 -3.83
CA GLY A 136 -5.32 -13.39 -3.24
C GLY A 136 -5.95 -14.36 -4.25
N TRP A 137 -6.27 -13.90 -5.47
CA TRP A 137 -6.98 -14.70 -6.48
C TRP A 137 -6.09 -15.16 -7.64
N PHE A 138 -4.91 -14.56 -7.82
CA PHE A 138 -4.01 -14.84 -8.95
C PHE A 138 -2.61 -15.25 -8.46
N SER A 139 -2.57 -15.96 -7.32
CA SER A 139 -1.38 -16.66 -6.85
C SER A 139 -1.10 -17.92 -7.68
N GLN A 140 0.03 -18.58 -7.44
CA GLN A 140 0.39 -19.85 -8.07
C GLN A 140 -0.67 -20.96 -7.91
N ASP A 141 -1.54 -20.87 -6.90
CA ASP A 141 -2.55 -21.87 -6.60
C ASP A 141 -3.87 -21.63 -7.39
N MET A 142 -3.99 -20.50 -8.10
CA MET A 142 -5.19 -20.14 -8.89
C MET A 142 -5.68 -21.26 -9.82
N PRO A 143 -4.83 -21.96 -10.60
CA PRO A 143 -5.29 -23.02 -11.51
C PRO A 143 -5.88 -24.25 -10.81
N ASP A 144 -5.56 -24.45 -9.52
CA ASP A 144 -6.13 -25.54 -8.71
C ASP A 144 -7.45 -25.12 -8.04
N GLU A 145 -7.62 -23.82 -7.77
CA GLU A 145 -8.81 -23.26 -7.11
C GLU A 145 -9.92 -22.85 -8.08
N PHE A 146 -9.55 -22.38 -9.28
CA PHE A 146 -10.47 -21.82 -10.27
C PHE A 146 -10.31 -22.48 -11.63
N ALA A 147 -11.42 -22.56 -12.37
CA ALA A 147 -11.40 -23.13 -13.72
C ALA A 147 -10.60 -22.26 -14.71
N ASP A 148 -10.67 -20.94 -14.55
CA ASP A 148 -9.98 -19.93 -15.36
C ASP A 148 -9.95 -18.58 -14.62
N HIS A 149 -9.30 -17.58 -15.25
CA HIS A 149 -9.20 -16.23 -14.72
C HIS A 149 -10.59 -15.56 -14.55
N ASP A 150 -11.55 -15.83 -15.45
CA ASP A 150 -12.88 -15.23 -15.37
C ASP A 150 -13.66 -15.77 -14.16
N ALA A 151 -13.48 -17.05 -13.83
CA ALA A 151 -14.03 -17.66 -12.62
C ALA A 151 -13.45 -17.02 -11.36
N ALA A 152 -12.13 -16.77 -11.32
CA ALA A 152 -11.48 -16.08 -10.21
C ALA A 152 -11.99 -14.63 -10.04
N VAL A 153 -12.13 -13.87 -11.13
CA VAL A 153 -12.73 -12.51 -11.10
C VAL A 153 -14.17 -12.55 -10.58
N ALA A 154 -14.97 -13.51 -11.04
CA ALA A 154 -16.36 -13.66 -10.62
C ALA A 154 -16.49 -14.04 -9.15
N ASP A 155 -15.61 -14.91 -8.65
CA ASP A 155 -15.54 -15.30 -7.24
C ASP A 155 -15.18 -14.11 -6.35
N TYR A 156 -14.10 -13.38 -6.67
CA TYR A 156 -13.75 -12.15 -5.94
C TYR A 156 -14.94 -11.19 -5.86
N ARG A 157 -15.60 -10.95 -7.00
CA ARG A 157 -16.76 -10.06 -7.06
C ARG A 157 -17.94 -10.52 -6.20
N ALA A 158 -18.14 -11.83 -6.05
CA ALA A 158 -19.23 -12.40 -5.26
C ALA A 158 -18.91 -12.44 -3.76
N ALA A 159 -17.64 -12.65 -3.41
CA ALA A 159 -17.17 -12.76 -2.03
C ALA A 159 -16.86 -11.40 -1.37
N THR A 160 -16.59 -10.38 -2.18
CA THR A 160 -16.10 -9.07 -1.72
C THR A 160 -17.21 -8.02 -1.63
N ALA A 161 -17.11 -7.12 -0.65
CA ALA A 161 -18.07 -6.05 -0.46
C ALA A 161 -18.10 -5.10 -1.68
N PRO A 162 -19.27 -4.61 -2.13
CA PRO A 162 -19.37 -3.79 -3.35
C PRO A 162 -18.50 -2.54 -3.39
N TRP A 163 -18.24 -1.92 -2.23
CA TRP A 163 -17.40 -0.72 -2.14
C TRP A 163 -15.91 -1.04 -2.34
N LEU A 164 -15.46 -2.26 -1.98
CA LEU A 164 -14.11 -2.74 -2.28
C LEU A 164 -13.97 -3.06 -3.77
N VAL A 165 -15.00 -3.68 -4.38
CA VAL A 165 -15.02 -3.86 -5.85
C VAL A 165 -14.94 -2.51 -6.58
N ALA A 166 -15.68 -1.50 -6.11
CA ALA A 166 -15.60 -0.16 -6.68
C ALA A 166 -14.22 0.48 -6.48
N ARG A 167 -13.57 0.24 -5.34
CA ARG A 167 -12.20 0.67 -5.07
C ARG A 167 -11.21 0.00 -6.03
N LEU A 168 -11.31 -1.32 -6.22
CA LEU A 168 -10.49 -2.08 -7.17
C LEU A 168 -10.60 -1.52 -8.59
N VAL A 169 -11.82 -1.23 -9.06
CA VAL A 169 -12.04 -0.61 -10.37
C VAL A 169 -11.33 0.75 -10.47
N GLY A 170 -11.38 1.56 -9.42
CA GLY A 170 -10.63 2.82 -9.36
C GLY A 170 -9.12 2.63 -9.43
N GLU A 171 -8.58 1.68 -8.66
CA GLU A 171 -7.16 1.34 -8.62
C GLU A 171 -6.66 0.77 -9.96
N LEU A 172 -7.47 -0.05 -10.65
CA LEU A 172 -7.18 -0.55 -12.00
C LEU A 172 -7.09 0.60 -13.01
N HIS A 173 -8.03 1.53 -13.00
CA HIS A 173 -7.97 2.70 -13.89
C HIS A 173 -6.80 3.63 -13.56
N GLU A 174 -6.46 3.77 -12.28
CA GLU A 174 -5.29 4.55 -11.87
C GLU A 174 -3.97 3.90 -12.34
N LEU A 175 -3.84 2.58 -12.21
CA LEU A 175 -2.69 1.84 -12.75
C LEU A 175 -2.61 1.96 -14.28
N LEU A 176 -3.73 1.82 -14.98
CA LEU A 176 -3.81 1.98 -16.44
C LEU A 176 -3.55 3.42 -16.91
N ALA A 177 -3.63 4.40 -16.01
CA ALA A 177 -3.26 5.78 -16.29
C ALA A 177 -1.78 6.09 -16.05
N LEU A 178 -1.02 5.16 -15.45
CA LEU A 178 0.44 5.22 -15.45
C LEU A 178 0.90 4.91 -16.88
N ASP A 179 1.70 5.79 -17.47
CA ASP A 179 2.25 5.68 -18.84
C ASP A 179 3.35 4.61 -18.90
N LEU A 180 2.98 3.35 -18.59
CA LEU A 180 3.87 2.19 -18.52
C LEU A 180 3.85 1.43 -19.85
N ASP A 181 4.98 0.79 -20.18
CA ASP A 181 4.99 -0.20 -21.25
C ASP A 181 4.50 -1.58 -20.76
N GLU A 182 4.29 -2.54 -21.67
CA GLU A 182 3.78 -3.87 -21.30
C GLU A 182 4.72 -4.66 -20.38
N SER A 183 6.03 -4.42 -20.44
CA SER A 183 7.00 -5.08 -19.56
C SER A 183 6.91 -4.49 -18.15
N ASP A 184 6.75 -3.17 -18.06
CA ASP A 184 6.55 -2.46 -16.80
C ASP A 184 5.20 -2.84 -16.16
N TYR A 185 4.13 -3.05 -16.95
CA TYR A 185 2.89 -3.60 -16.41
C TYR A 185 3.06 -5.02 -15.87
N ALA A 186 3.84 -5.88 -16.54
CA ALA A 186 4.13 -7.23 -16.05
C ALA A 186 4.88 -7.18 -14.70
N LEU A 187 5.84 -6.26 -14.56
CA LEU A 187 6.53 -6.03 -13.29
C LEU A 187 5.59 -5.48 -12.21
N ALA A 188 4.71 -4.53 -12.56
CA ALA A 188 3.77 -3.93 -11.63
C ALA A 188 2.76 -4.95 -11.06
N VAL A 189 2.19 -5.82 -11.91
CA VAL A 189 1.27 -6.85 -11.42
C VAL A 189 1.98 -7.91 -10.57
N GLY A 190 3.23 -8.24 -10.91
CA GLY A 190 4.06 -9.13 -10.09
C GLY A 190 4.41 -8.53 -8.73
N GLU A 191 4.76 -7.24 -8.70
CA GLU A 191 4.98 -6.48 -7.46
C GLU A 191 3.74 -6.42 -6.56
N LEU A 192 2.55 -6.40 -7.17
CA LEU A 192 1.25 -6.46 -6.50
C LEU A 192 0.78 -7.90 -6.18
N GLY A 193 1.59 -8.92 -6.49
CA GLY A 193 1.37 -10.29 -6.06
C GLY A 193 0.75 -11.24 -7.10
N MET A 194 0.59 -10.83 -8.36
CA MET A 194 0.17 -11.73 -9.42
C MET A 194 1.29 -12.72 -9.76
N GLU A 195 1.02 -14.02 -9.68
CA GLU A 195 2.00 -15.09 -9.94
C GLU A 195 1.64 -15.96 -11.16
N VAL A 196 0.52 -15.68 -11.81
CA VAL A 196 0.09 -16.33 -13.06
C VAL A 196 0.12 -15.35 -14.21
N ASP A 197 0.39 -15.83 -15.43
CA ASP A 197 0.34 -14.98 -16.62
C ASP A 197 -1.11 -14.62 -16.98
N PRO A 198 -1.37 -13.40 -17.49
CA PRO A 198 -2.66 -13.07 -18.07
C PRO A 198 -3.12 -14.10 -19.11
N PRO A 199 -4.43 -14.40 -19.20
CA PRO A 199 -4.94 -15.38 -20.14
C PRO A 199 -4.77 -14.89 -21.58
N ALA A 200 -4.33 -15.77 -22.47
CA ALA A 200 -4.27 -15.46 -23.90
C ALA A 200 -5.67 -15.09 -24.44
N PRO A 201 -5.80 -14.09 -25.33
CA PRO A 201 -4.74 -13.38 -26.04
C PRO A 201 -4.29 -12.07 -25.40
N TYR A 202 -4.63 -11.82 -24.12
CA TYR A 202 -4.38 -10.51 -23.51
C TYR A 202 -2.91 -10.29 -23.18
N THR A 203 -2.46 -9.04 -23.38
CA THR A 203 -1.26 -8.52 -22.71
C THR A 203 -1.62 -8.13 -21.26
N PRO A 204 -0.65 -7.86 -20.37
CA PRO A 204 -0.93 -7.42 -19.00
C PRO A 204 -1.88 -6.22 -18.93
N SER A 205 -1.62 -5.14 -19.68
CA SER A 205 -2.49 -3.96 -19.69
C SER A 205 -3.88 -4.29 -20.25
N GLY A 206 -3.94 -5.10 -21.31
CA GLY A 206 -5.18 -5.51 -21.95
C GLY A 206 -6.07 -6.35 -21.04
N TRP A 207 -5.47 -7.21 -20.22
CA TRP A 207 -6.20 -8.01 -19.24
C TRP A 207 -6.70 -7.15 -18.07
N LEU A 208 -5.87 -6.25 -17.53
CA LEU A 208 -6.29 -5.32 -16.48
C LEU A 208 -7.47 -4.44 -16.93
N ALA A 209 -7.44 -3.94 -18.17
CA ALA A 209 -8.55 -3.19 -18.76
C ALA A 209 -9.81 -4.04 -18.90
N HIS A 210 -9.67 -5.29 -19.34
CA HIS A 210 -10.77 -6.23 -19.41
C HIS A 210 -11.41 -6.51 -18.03
N VAL A 211 -10.59 -6.72 -17.01
CA VAL A 211 -11.05 -6.93 -15.62
C VAL A 211 -11.77 -5.69 -15.10
N ALA A 212 -11.25 -4.49 -15.35
CA ALA A 212 -11.89 -3.23 -14.94
C ALA A 212 -13.30 -3.10 -15.54
N ASP A 213 -13.45 -3.35 -16.84
CA ASP A 213 -14.73 -3.32 -17.54
C ASP A 213 -15.72 -4.35 -16.96
N ARG A 214 -15.25 -5.56 -16.68
CA ARG A 214 -16.07 -6.65 -16.14
C ARG A 214 -16.58 -6.35 -14.73
N LEU A 215 -15.72 -5.79 -13.87
CA LEU A 215 -16.08 -5.44 -12.50
C LEU A 215 -16.99 -4.20 -12.43
N ALA A 216 -16.82 -3.24 -13.36
CA ALA A 216 -17.63 -2.03 -13.43
C ALA A 216 -19.08 -2.26 -13.91
N GLN A 217 -19.34 -3.36 -14.63
CA GLN A 217 -20.70 -3.70 -15.09
C GLN A 217 -21.64 -3.90 -13.89
N PRO A 218 -22.88 -3.38 -13.88
CA PRO A 218 -23.85 -3.64 -12.81
C PRO A 218 -24.18 -5.13 -12.65
N ILE A 219 -24.41 -5.59 -11.42
CA ILE A 219 -25.04 -6.91 -11.21
C ILE A 219 -26.48 -6.77 -11.72
N ALA A 220 -26.83 -7.51 -12.77
CA ALA A 220 -28.20 -7.57 -13.23
C ALA A 220 -29.05 -8.33 -12.19
N GLU A 221 -29.56 -7.65 -11.17
CA GLU A 221 -30.49 -8.22 -10.18
C GLU A 221 -31.93 -8.38 -10.70
N TYR A 222 -32.18 -8.21 -12.00
CA TYR A 222 -33.52 -8.38 -12.60
C TYR A 222 -33.61 -9.67 -13.42
N GLY A 223 -33.72 -10.80 -12.72
CA GLY A 223 -34.40 -11.99 -13.24
C GLY A 223 -35.86 -11.99 -12.73
N PRO A 224 -36.87 -12.30 -13.57
CA PRO A 224 -38.26 -12.26 -13.13
C PRO A 224 -38.47 -13.26 -11.99
N SER A 225 -39.05 -12.80 -10.87
CA SER A 225 -39.52 -13.69 -9.81
C SER A 225 -40.40 -14.78 -10.43
N PRO A 226 -40.20 -16.07 -10.12
CA PRO A 226 -41.15 -17.10 -10.53
C PRO A 226 -42.49 -16.70 -9.94
N ARG A 227 -43.45 -16.37 -10.81
CA ARG A 227 -44.83 -16.09 -10.41
C ARG A 227 -45.31 -17.27 -9.58
N ALA A 228 -45.55 -17.01 -8.30
CA ALA A 228 -46.39 -17.86 -7.48
C ALA A 228 -47.78 -17.96 -8.14
N GLY A 229 -48.15 -19.20 -8.45
CA GLY A 229 -49.49 -19.76 -8.63
C GLY A 229 -50.67 -18.88 -9.08
N GLN A 230 -51.17 -19.20 -10.28
CA GLN A 230 -52.59 -19.29 -10.68
C GLN A 230 -52.57 -20.37 -11.80
N GLU A 231 -53.24 -21.53 -11.75
CA GLU A 231 -54.48 -21.99 -11.11
C GLU A 231 -54.35 -23.45 -10.65
#